data_AF-A0A9E7IGT5-F1
#
_entry.id   AF-A0A9E7IGT5-F1
#
_cell.length_a   1.000
_cell.length_b   1.000
_cell.length_c   1.000
_cell.angle_alpha   90.00
_cell.angle_beta   90.00
_cell.angle_gamma   90.00
#
_symmetry.space_group_name_H-M   'P 1'
#
loop_
_entity.id
_entity.type
_entity.pdbx_description
1 polymer ?
#
loop_
_entity_poly.entity_id
_entity_poly.type
_entity_poly.pdbx_seq_one_letter_code
_entity_poly.pdbx_strand_id
1 'polypeptide(L)'
;MNASDVGNATNHVFAVEFDTVQDFEFDDVNDNHVGVDIHSLVSNPTASAAYYGDDGVKKDLNLKGGYTIQAWVDYDGAEKVLNVTLSPFSTKPSTPLLSFQVDLSPVLLDDMFVGFSASTGLLASTHYLFGWSFRMKGACRSLELSSLPSLPQPKKKNVTLTVAISVTAFVLLIAAVAATAYLFKATASSDVYSFGALVLEVVCGRRPVEPKALPEELVLVDWLWERWTAGRWADVVDHRLGEDYDREEAVVGYKSGALVLPVAWPRTREVVRYLDGGDVTEVPPLPSPSTEYDDSEGNDGFDDFVHL
;
A
#
# COMPACT_ATOMS: atom_id res chain seq x y z
N MET A 1 10.64 16.59 35.17
CA MET A 1 10.83 15.44 36.08
C MET A 1 11.27 14.25 35.25
N ASN A 2 12.06 13.34 35.81
CA ASN A 2 12.41 12.07 35.17
C ASN A 2 12.05 10.93 36.14
N ALA A 3 11.79 9.73 35.63
CA ALA A 3 11.48 8.53 36.41
C ALA A 3 12.53 8.23 37.49
N SER A 4 13.78 8.69 37.31
CA SER A 4 14.88 8.55 38.27
C SER A 4 14.71 9.38 39.56
N ASP A 5 13.88 10.42 39.56
CA ASP A 5 13.84 11.43 40.63
C ASP A 5 12.43 11.65 41.21
N VAL A 6 11.51 10.72 40.94
CA VAL A 6 10.11 10.79 41.39
C VAL A 6 10.02 10.74 42.92
N GLY A 7 9.32 11.71 43.51
CA GLY A 7 9.09 11.80 44.95
C GLY A 7 10.26 12.38 45.75
N ASN A 8 11.33 12.84 45.09
CA ASN A 8 12.45 13.46 45.79
C ASN A 8 12.13 14.90 46.19
N ALA A 9 11.90 15.11 47.49
CA ALA A 9 11.58 16.41 48.08
C ALA A 9 12.65 17.49 47.84
N THR A 10 13.91 17.10 47.57
CA THR A 10 14.98 18.07 47.25
C THR A 10 14.88 18.66 45.85
N ASN A 11 13.96 18.19 45.02
CA ASN A 11 13.79 18.71 43.66
C ASN A 11 13.16 20.11 43.64
N HIS A 12 12.41 20.48 44.69
CA HIS A 12 11.72 21.78 44.78
C HIS A 12 10.95 22.14 43.49
N VAL A 13 10.13 21.21 43.00
CA VAL A 13 9.31 21.40 41.80
C VAL A 13 7.84 21.29 42.15
N PHE A 14 7.08 22.26 41.66
CA PHE A 14 5.64 22.27 41.61
C PHE A 14 5.21 22.46 40.16
N ALA A 15 4.27 21.65 39.68
CA ALA A 15 3.68 21.79 38.37
C ALA A 15 2.18 21.52 38.40
N VAL A 16 1.48 22.12 37.44
CA VAL A 16 0.11 21.73 37.07
C VAL A 16 0.21 21.14 35.68
N GLU A 17 -0.20 19.89 35.54
CA GLU A 17 -0.14 19.18 34.27
C GLU A 17 -1.49 19.17 33.56
N PHE A 18 -1.42 19.13 32.24
CA PHE A 18 -2.55 19.01 31.35
C PHE A 18 -2.27 17.81 30.45
N ASP A 19 -2.53 16.62 30.97
CA ASP A 19 -2.14 15.40 30.29
C ASP A 19 -3.16 14.98 29.23
N THR A 20 -2.61 14.62 28.08
CA THR A 20 -3.33 14.17 26.89
C THR A 20 -2.97 12.72 26.54
N VAL A 21 -2.25 12.01 27.40
CA VAL A 21 -1.97 10.59 27.25
C VAL A 21 -2.30 9.94 28.58
N GLN A 22 -2.81 8.70 28.55
CA GLN A 22 -2.97 7.93 29.79
C GLN A 22 -1.73 7.09 29.98
N ASP A 23 -0.97 7.39 31.02
CA ASP A 23 0.11 6.56 31.52
C ASP A 23 -0.39 5.72 32.71
N PHE A 24 -0.56 4.41 32.47
CA PHE A 24 -0.98 3.48 33.51
C PHE A 24 0.10 3.27 34.59
N GLU A 25 1.35 3.66 34.34
CA GLU A 25 2.45 3.53 35.32
C GLU A 25 2.39 4.63 36.41
N PHE A 26 1.70 5.75 36.16
CA PHE A 26 1.58 6.88 37.10
C PHE A 26 0.16 7.08 37.66
N ASP A 27 -0.71 6.07 37.53
CA ASP A 27 -2.11 6.08 38.01
C ASP A 27 -3.00 7.18 37.37
N ASP A 28 -2.76 7.49 36.09
CA ASP A 28 -3.56 8.46 35.35
C ASP A 28 -5.04 8.09 35.30
N VAL A 29 -5.89 9.05 35.69
CA VAL A 29 -7.34 8.88 35.73
C VAL A 29 -7.95 8.65 34.35
N ASN A 30 -7.38 9.23 33.29
CA ASN A 30 -7.69 9.01 31.87
C ASN A 30 -6.72 9.78 30.95
N ASP A 31 -6.87 9.66 29.64
CA ASP A 31 -6.02 10.30 28.61
C ASP A 31 -6.37 11.78 28.32
N ASN A 32 -7.10 12.44 29.23
CA ASN A 32 -7.60 13.81 29.12
C ASN A 32 -7.84 14.40 30.52
N HIS A 33 -6.77 14.62 31.28
CA HIS A 33 -6.89 15.01 32.68
C HIS A 33 -5.98 16.19 33.04
N VAL A 34 -6.27 16.77 34.21
CA VAL A 34 -5.52 17.85 34.82
C VAL A 34 -5.06 17.35 36.19
N GLY A 35 -3.77 17.52 36.45
CA GLY A 35 -3.12 17.03 37.65
C GLY A 35 -2.28 18.10 38.33
N VAL A 36 -1.95 17.87 39.59
CA VAL A 36 -1.00 18.70 40.33
C VAL A 36 0.14 17.84 40.84
N ASP A 37 1.34 18.19 40.39
CA ASP A 37 2.59 17.54 40.72
C ASP A 37 3.37 18.33 41.76
N ILE A 38 3.65 17.68 42.88
CA ILE A 38 4.52 18.24 43.92
C ILE A 38 5.62 17.22 44.19
N HIS A 39 6.85 17.55 43.80
CA HIS A 39 8.04 16.68 43.92
C HIS A 39 7.97 15.31 43.21
N SER A 40 6.86 14.97 42.57
CA SER A 40 6.55 13.66 41.99
C SER A 40 5.96 13.83 40.59
N LEU A 41 6.01 12.76 39.80
CA LEU A 41 5.24 12.60 38.55
C LEU A 41 3.84 12.00 38.80
N VAL A 42 3.57 11.53 40.01
CA VAL A 42 2.24 11.06 40.40
C VAL A 42 1.46 12.26 40.89
N SER A 43 0.55 12.74 40.06
CA SER A 43 -0.31 13.87 40.38
C SER A 43 -1.25 13.57 41.54
N ASN A 44 -1.38 14.53 42.46
CA ASN A 44 -2.41 14.50 43.49
C ASN A 44 -2.73 15.92 43.96
N PRO A 45 -3.96 16.43 43.74
CA PRO A 45 -5.13 15.76 43.15
C PRO A 45 -5.14 15.76 41.62
N THR A 46 -6.02 14.91 41.05
CA THR A 46 -6.31 14.83 39.61
C THR A 46 -7.80 14.99 39.32
N ALA A 47 -8.14 15.45 38.12
CA ALA A 47 -9.51 15.43 37.59
C ALA A 47 -9.53 15.33 36.06
N SER A 48 -10.53 14.65 35.49
CA SER A 48 -10.79 14.73 34.05
C SER A 48 -11.00 16.18 33.62
N ALA A 49 -10.42 16.57 32.49
CA ALA A 49 -10.46 17.94 32.00
C ALA A 49 -11.91 18.37 31.72
N ALA A 50 -12.32 19.43 32.40
CA ALA A 50 -13.66 19.98 32.33
C ALA A 50 -13.65 21.42 32.82
N TYR A 51 -14.74 22.14 32.58
CA TYR A 51 -15.00 23.46 33.12
C TYR A 51 -16.42 23.56 33.66
N TYR A 52 -16.64 24.47 34.59
CA TYR A 52 -17.98 24.77 35.09
C TYR A 52 -18.56 25.97 34.32
N GLY A 53 -19.79 25.83 33.82
CA GLY A 53 -20.53 26.96 33.26
C GLY A 53 -21.01 27.92 34.35
N ASP A 54 -21.51 29.09 33.95
CA ASP A 54 -22.14 30.05 34.86
C ASP A 54 -23.39 29.49 35.55
N ASP A 55 -23.99 28.46 34.95
CA ASP A 55 -25.07 27.63 35.49
C ASP A 55 -24.61 26.64 36.58
N GLY A 56 -23.31 26.56 36.85
CA GLY A 56 -22.70 25.60 37.78
C GLY A 56 -22.62 24.17 37.21
N VAL A 57 -22.97 23.97 35.94
CA VAL A 57 -22.94 22.64 35.31
C VAL A 57 -21.52 22.34 34.82
N LYS A 58 -21.00 21.17 35.21
CA LYS A 58 -19.72 20.66 34.71
C LYS A 58 -19.87 20.25 33.24
N LYS A 59 -19.00 20.77 32.39
CA LYS A 59 -18.93 20.49 30.95
C LYS A 59 -17.57 19.90 30.62
N ASP A 60 -17.58 18.75 29.98
CA ASP A 60 -16.36 18.06 29.58
C ASP A 60 -15.56 18.90 28.58
N LEU A 61 -14.24 18.90 28.76
CA LEU A 61 -13.31 19.64 27.93
C LEU A 61 -12.31 18.66 27.32
N ASN A 62 -12.19 18.68 26.00
CA ASN A 62 -11.21 17.83 25.31
C ASN A 62 -9.93 18.65 25.06
N LEU A 63 -8.87 18.36 25.81
CA LEU A 63 -7.56 19.00 25.67
C LEU A 63 -6.96 18.81 24.26
N LYS A 64 -7.34 17.75 23.55
CA LYS A 64 -6.92 17.44 22.17
C LYS A 64 -7.85 18.04 21.11
N GLY A 65 -8.83 18.86 21.51
CA GLY A 65 -9.91 19.32 20.64
C GLY A 65 -9.49 20.29 19.52
N GLY A 66 -8.25 20.76 19.50
CA GLY A 66 -7.74 21.67 18.46
C GLY A 66 -8.32 23.08 18.54
N TYR A 67 -8.90 23.46 19.68
CA TYR A 67 -9.33 24.81 20.00
C TYR A 67 -8.50 25.38 21.16
N THR A 68 -8.51 26.71 21.30
CA THR A 68 -7.77 27.37 22.38
C THR A 68 -8.45 27.13 23.72
N ILE A 69 -7.64 26.79 24.72
CA ILE A 69 -8.06 26.62 26.11
C ILE A 69 -7.26 27.61 26.95
N GLN A 70 -7.95 28.29 27.87
CA GLN A 70 -7.32 29.12 28.88
C GLN A 70 -7.33 28.38 30.22
N ALA A 71 -6.19 28.40 30.90
CA ALA A 71 -6.04 27.86 32.24
C ALA A 71 -5.62 28.96 33.22
N TRP A 72 -6.12 28.87 34.44
CA TRP A 72 -5.75 29.71 35.57
C TRP A 72 -5.26 28.81 36.70
N VAL A 73 -4.12 29.19 37.27
CA VAL A 73 -3.52 28.55 38.45
C VAL A 73 -3.36 29.64 39.49
N ASP A 74 -4.21 29.60 40.52
CA ASP A 74 -4.24 30.60 41.57
C ASP A 74 -3.94 29.97 42.91
N TYR A 75 -2.93 30.49 43.60
CA TYR A 75 -2.54 30.07 44.93
C TYR A 75 -2.76 31.19 45.94
N ASP A 76 -3.57 30.93 46.95
CA ASP A 76 -3.69 31.80 48.12
C ASP A 76 -2.73 31.30 49.21
N GLY A 77 -1.65 32.05 49.45
CA GLY A 77 -0.65 31.69 50.46
C GLY A 77 -1.09 31.90 51.91
N ALA A 78 -2.14 32.70 52.17
CA ALA A 78 -2.68 32.89 53.52
C ALA A 78 -3.62 31.75 53.90
N GLU A 79 -4.53 31.41 52.99
CA GLU A 79 -5.49 30.30 53.17
C GLU A 79 -4.86 28.94 52.82
N LYS A 80 -3.68 28.95 52.17
CA LYS A 80 -2.97 27.76 51.68
C LYS A 80 -3.85 26.92 50.76
N VAL A 81 -4.51 27.57 49.80
CA VAL A 81 -5.41 26.92 48.85
C VAL A 81 -4.89 27.10 47.43
N LEU A 82 -4.79 26.00 46.70
CA LEU A 82 -4.50 25.99 45.27
C LEU A 82 -5.79 25.73 44.49
N ASN A 83 -6.04 26.59 43.50
CA ASN A 83 -7.16 26.46 42.57
C ASN A 83 -6.64 26.34 41.14
N VAL A 84 -7.16 25.36 40.41
CA VAL A 84 -6.91 25.21 38.96
C VAL A 84 -8.25 25.31 38.24
N THR A 85 -8.34 26.23 37.29
CA THR A 85 -9.54 26.48 36.49
C THR A 85 -9.22 26.40 35.00
N LEU A 86 -10.11 25.83 34.20
CA LEU A 86 -10.00 25.80 32.75
C LEU A 86 -11.26 26.39 32.10
N SER A 87 -11.13 26.91 30.89
CA SER A 87 -12.25 27.38 30.07
C SER A 87 -11.84 27.45 28.59
N PRO A 88 -12.73 27.13 27.64
CA PRO A 88 -12.52 27.44 26.23
C PRO A 88 -12.82 28.91 25.89
N PHE A 89 -13.13 29.76 26.89
CA PHE A 89 -13.50 31.17 26.72
C PHE A 89 -12.58 32.11 27.53
N SER A 90 -12.54 33.40 27.20
CA SER A 90 -11.75 34.43 27.91
C SER A 90 -12.20 34.67 29.37
N THR A 91 -13.40 34.22 29.73
CA THR A 91 -13.97 34.41 31.07
C THR A 91 -13.60 33.22 31.95
N LYS A 92 -13.02 33.51 33.12
CA LYS A 92 -12.72 32.51 34.13
C LYS A 92 -14.01 32.05 34.85
N PRO A 93 -14.32 30.74 34.86
CA PRO A 93 -15.38 30.19 35.69
C PRO A 93 -15.21 30.50 37.19
N SER A 94 -16.33 30.78 37.87
CA SER A 94 -16.34 30.99 39.32
C SER A 94 -16.00 29.73 40.11
N THR A 95 -16.31 28.55 39.58
CA THR A 95 -16.01 27.26 40.19
C THR A 95 -14.75 26.67 39.57
N PRO A 96 -13.68 26.41 40.34
CA PRO A 96 -12.48 25.77 39.83
C PRO A 96 -12.71 24.29 39.52
N LEU A 97 -11.88 23.73 38.63
CA LEU A 97 -11.88 22.29 38.37
C LEU A 97 -11.27 21.52 39.55
N LEU A 98 -10.15 22.03 40.08
CA LEU A 98 -9.47 21.51 41.27
C LEU A 98 -9.36 22.61 42.31
N SER A 99 -9.68 22.28 43.56
CA SER A 99 -9.49 23.14 44.72
C SER A 99 -9.13 22.29 45.93
N PHE A 100 -7.97 22.54 46.52
CA PHE A 100 -7.52 21.79 47.69
C PHE A 100 -6.55 22.60 48.55
N GLN A 101 -6.48 22.24 49.83
CA GLN A 101 -5.54 22.84 50.77
C GLN A 101 -4.15 22.23 50.57
N VAL A 102 -3.17 23.08 50.35
CA VAL A 102 -1.76 22.72 50.21
C VAL A 102 -0.86 23.85 50.67
N ASP A 103 0.11 23.53 51.51
CA ASP A 103 1.16 24.44 51.90
C ASP A 103 2.32 24.32 50.90
N LEU A 104 2.51 25.34 50.06
CA LEU A 104 3.61 25.38 49.09
C LEU A 104 4.87 26.02 49.67
N SER A 105 4.85 26.56 50.90
CA SER A 105 6.04 27.13 51.54
C SER A 105 7.24 26.17 51.69
N PRO A 106 7.08 24.85 51.92
CA PRO A 106 8.23 23.92 51.92
C PRO A 106 8.73 23.58 50.50
N VAL A 107 7.91 23.82 49.47
CA VAL A 107 8.24 23.52 48.07
C VAL A 107 8.96 24.70 47.43
N LEU A 108 8.42 25.91 47.64
CA LEU A 108 8.88 27.13 47.00
C LEU A 108 10.07 27.75 47.75
N LEU A 109 11.15 28.01 47.03
CA LEU A 109 12.33 28.72 47.53
C LEU A 109 12.19 30.23 47.32
N ASP A 110 13.06 31.01 47.97
CA ASP A 110 13.09 32.48 47.85
C ASP A 110 13.21 32.93 46.37
N ASP A 111 14.04 32.22 45.61
CA ASP A 111 14.25 32.43 44.19
C ASP A 111 13.89 31.17 43.40
N MET A 112 12.96 31.30 42.46
CA MET A 112 12.53 30.22 41.56
C MET A 112 12.20 30.76 40.17
N PHE A 113 12.18 29.85 39.20
CA PHE A 113 11.74 30.15 37.83
C PHE A 113 10.32 29.63 37.60
N VAL A 114 9.54 30.39 36.85
CA VAL A 114 8.23 29.98 36.33
C VAL A 114 8.32 29.85 34.81
N GLY A 115 7.69 28.83 34.26
CA GLY A 115 7.71 28.58 32.83
C GLY A 115 6.76 27.48 32.43
N PHE A 116 6.90 27.05 31.18
CA PHE A 116 6.10 25.99 30.58
C PHE A 116 7.03 24.89 30.10
N SER A 117 6.59 23.65 30.25
CA SER A 117 7.23 22.48 29.68
C SER A 117 6.18 21.69 28.91
N ALA A 118 6.60 21.05 27.82
CA ALA A 118 5.77 20.13 27.06
C ALA A 118 6.65 19.01 26.52
N SER A 119 6.08 17.81 26.42
CA SER A 119 6.79 16.66 25.86
C SER A 119 5.87 15.91 24.89
N THR A 120 6.48 15.15 23.97
CA THR A 120 5.76 14.33 22.99
C THR A 120 6.27 12.91 23.10
N GLY A 121 5.37 11.94 23.25
CA GLY A 121 5.70 10.52 23.22
C GLY A 121 5.62 9.94 21.81
N LEU A 122 5.20 8.67 21.72
CA LEU A 122 5.06 7.94 20.45
C LEU A 122 4.01 8.59 19.51
N LEU A 123 3.04 9.31 20.07
CA LEU A 123 2.04 10.07 19.32
C LEU A 123 2.52 11.51 19.11
N ALA A 124 2.47 11.97 17.86
CA ALA A 124 2.83 13.34 17.52
C ALA A 124 1.76 14.32 18.04
N SER A 125 2.10 15.12 19.05
CA SER A 125 1.32 16.26 19.51
C SER A 125 2.06 17.58 19.23
N THR A 126 1.32 18.67 19.11
CA THR A 126 1.92 20.01 18.95
C THR A 126 1.36 20.92 20.03
N HIS A 127 2.25 21.59 20.76
CA HIS A 127 1.89 22.43 21.90
C HIS A 127 2.14 23.89 21.54
N TYR A 128 1.10 24.73 21.61
CA TYR A 128 1.20 26.15 21.29
C TYR A 128 0.82 26.99 22.51
N LEU A 129 1.71 27.89 22.91
CA LEU A 129 1.44 28.92 23.91
C LEU A 129 1.22 30.25 23.21
N PHE A 130 -0.04 30.69 23.13
CA PHE A 130 -0.39 31.95 22.45
C PHE A 130 -0.16 33.20 23.32
N GLY A 131 -0.24 33.05 24.64
CA GLY A 131 -0.05 34.13 25.58
C GLY A 131 -0.08 33.61 27.01
N TRP A 132 0.59 34.33 27.90
CA TRP A 132 0.59 34.03 29.33
C TRP A 132 0.77 35.31 30.12
N SER A 133 0.36 35.28 31.38
CA SER A 133 0.65 36.34 32.33
C SER A 133 0.85 35.73 33.71
N PHE A 134 1.73 36.34 34.50
CA PHE A 134 2.09 35.87 35.82
C PHE A 134 2.18 37.05 36.79
N ARG A 135 1.63 36.87 37.99
CA ARG A 135 1.78 37.79 39.12
C ARG A 135 1.80 37.00 40.41
N MET A 136 2.69 37.39 41.32
CA MET A 136 2.74 36.85 42.68
C MET A 136 1.73 37.51 43.63
N LYS A 137 1.28 38.73 43.32
CA LYS A 137 0.35 39.49 44.14
C LYS A 137 -0.64 40.24 43.24
N GLY A 138 -1.93 40.13 43.57
CA GLY A 138 -3.03 40.74 42.82
C GLY A 138 -3.41 39.94 41.57
N ALA A 139 -4.40 40.45 40.83
CA ALA A 139 -4.96 39.74 39.68
C ALA A 139 -4.08 39.85 38.42
N CYS A 140 -3.92 38.74 37.70
CA CYS A 140 -3.36 38.70 36.37
C CYS A 140 -4.25 39.44 35.35
N ARG A 141 -3.66 39.95 34.27
CA ARG A 141 -4.44 40.56 33.18
C ARG A 141 -5.12 39.43 32.40
N SER A 142 -6.43 39.54 32.17
CA SER A 142 -7.12 38.55 31.33
C SER A 142 -6.58 38.55 29.90
N LEU A 143 -6.51 37.36 29.31
CA LEU A 143 -6.13 37.16 27.92
C LEU A 143 -7.40 37.06 27.08
N GLU A 144 -7.50 37.84 26.01
CA GLU A 144 -8.65 37.79 25.11
C GLU A 144 -8.43 36.75 24.03
N LEU A 145 -9.08 35.58 24.16
CA LEU A 145 -8.90 34.44 23.25
C LEU A 145 -9.31 34.77 21.81
N SER A 146 -10.30 35.64 21.64
CA SER A 146 -10.79 36.10 20.34
C SER A 146 -9.76 36.92 19.55
N SER A 147 -8.75 37.48 20.24
CA SER A 147 -7.68 38.27 19.62
C SER A 147 -6.45 37.44 19.23
N LEU A 148 -6.42 36.17 19.61
CA LEU A 148 -5.28 35.29 19.36
C LEU A 148 -5.27 34.79 17.90
N PRO A 149 -4.09 34.55 17.31
CA PRO A 149 -4.01 33.98 15.98
C PRO A 149 -4.58 32.55 15.97
N SER A 150 -5.06 32.12 14.80
CA SER A 150 -5.55 30.74 14.63
C SER A 150 -4.41 29.74 14.67
N LEU A 151 -4.71 28.52 15.15
CA LEU A 151 -3.75 27.42 15.17
C LEU A 151 -3.25 27.11 13.74
N PRO A 152 -1.94 26.85 13.56
CA PRO A 152 -1.42 26.34 12.30
C PRO A 152 -2.10 25.00 11.98
N GLN A 153 -2.96 24.98 10.97
CA GLN A 153 -3.59 23.73 10.56
C GLN A 153 -2.60 22.90 9.73
N PRO A 154 -2.46 21.60 10.01
CA PRO A 154 -1.66 20.73 9.16
C PRO A 154 -2.20 20.82 7.74
N LYS A 155 -1.32 21.10 6.77
CA LYS A 155 -1.70 21.10 5.35
C LYS A 155 -2.33 19.75 5.05
N LYS A 156 -3.57 19.76 4.52
CA LYS A 156 -4.25 18.55 4.07
C LYS A 156 -3.32 17.82 3.09
N LYS A 157 -2.79 16.67 3.49
CA LYS A 157 -2.07 15.79 2.57
C LYS A 157 -3.14 15.14 1.70
N ASN A 158 -2.99 15.21 0.38
CA ASN A 158 -3.90 14.55 -0.56
C ASN A 158 -3.57 13.04 -0.59
N VAL A 159 -3.83 12.35 0.53
CA VAL A 159 -3.55 10.92 0.69
C VAL A 159 -4.24 10.10 -0.41
N THR A 160 -5.46 10.48 -0.80
CA THR A 160 -6.19 9.87 -1.91
C THR A 160 -5.41 9.94 -3.23
N LEU A 161 -4.77 11.08 -3.52
CA LEU A 161 -3.97 11.23 -4.74
C LEU A 161 -2.70 10.38 -4.68
N THR A 162 -2.03 10.33 -3.52
CA THR A 162 -0.83 9.50 -3.33
C THR A 162 -1.15 8.01 -3.48
N VAL A 163 -2.26 7.55 -2.88
CA VAL A 163 -2.70 6.15 -3.00
C VAL A 163 -3.11 5.85 -4.44
N ALA A 164 -3.87 6.74 -5.09
CA ALA A 164 -4.28 6.55 -6.49
C ALA A 164 -3.06 6.42 -7.41
N ILE A 165 -2.08 7.33 -7.33
CA ILE A 165 -0.85 7.27 -8.14
C ILE A 165 -0.09 5.96 -7.87
N SER A 166 0.04 5.55 -6.60
CA SER A 166 0.74 4.31 -6.24
C SER A 166 0.05 3.07 -6.80
N VAL A 167 -1.28 3.01 -6.72
CA VAL A 167 -2.08 1.89 -7.24
C VAL A 167 -1.99 1.85 -8.77
N THR A 168 -2.15 2.99 -9.44
CA THR A 168 -2.03 3.07 -10.91
C THR A 168 -0.64 2.63 -11.39
N ALA A 169 0.43 3.08 -10.72
CA ALA A 169 1.80 2.67 -11.07
C ALA A 169 2.02 1.15 -10.90
N PHE A 170 1.47 0.56 -9.83
CA PHE A 170 1.57 -0.88 -9.59
C PHE A 170 0.79 -1.71 -10.62
N VAL A 171 -0.42 -1.28 -11.01
CA VAL A 171 -1.20 -1.93 -12.05
C VAL A 171 -0.49 -1.87 -13.41
N LEU A 172 0.09 -0.72 -13.77
CA LEU A 172 0.86 -0.57 -15.00
C LEU A 172 2.11 -1.47 -15.02
N LEU A 173 2.78 -1.62 -13.88
CA LEU A 173 3.92 -2.53 -13.75
C LEU A 173 3.50 -4.00 -14.01
N ILE A 174 2.39 -4.44 -13.42
CA ILE A 174 1.86 -5.80 -13.63
C ILE A 174 1.49 -6.01 -15.11
N ALA A 175 0.79 -5.04 -15.72
CA ALA A 175 0.41 -5.11 -17.13
C ALA A 175 1.64 -5.20 -18.06
N ALA A 176 2.70 -4.44 -17.78
CA ALA A 176 3.94 -4.50 -18.54
C ALA A 176 4.65 -5.87 -18.41
N VAL A 177 4.67 -6.45 -17.21
CA VAL A 177 5.22 -7.79 -16.97
C VAL A 177 4.39 -8.86 -17.70
N ALA A 178 3.07 -8.76 -17.66
CA ALA A 178 2.19 -9.67 -18.39
C ALA A 178 2.38 -9.56 -19.92
N ALA A 179 2.45 -8.34 -20.45
CA ALA A 179 2.68 -8.08 -21.86
C ALA A 179 4.05 -8.62 -22.33
N THR A 180 5.11 -8.38 -21.56
CA THR A 180 6.43 -8.94 -21.87
C THR A 180 6.41 -10.47 -21.84
N ALA A 181 5.82 -11.09 -20.82
CA ALA A 181 5.67 -12.55 -20.76
C ALA A 181 4.86 -13.11 -21.95
N TYR A 182 3.79 -12.42 -22.37
CA TYR A 182 3.00 -12.79 -23.54
C TYR A 182 3.83 -12.71 -24.84
N LEU A 183 4.60 -11.64 -25.02
CA LEU A 183 5.49 -11.48 -26.18
C LEU A 183 6.61 -12.53 -26.22
N PHE A 184 7.18 -12.88 -25.06
CA PHE A 184 8.14 -13.98 -24.95
C PHE A 184 7.52 -15.33 -25.32
N LYS A 185 6.26 -15.58 -24.93
CA LYS A 185 5.53 -16.79 -25.33
C LYS A 185 5.26 -16.80 -26.84
N ALA A 186 4.84 -15.67 -27.40
CA ALA A 186 4.54 -15.54 -28.83
C ALA A 186 5.78 -15.77 -29.70
N THR A 187 6.95 -15.26 -29.29
CA THR A 187 8.22 -15.48 -30.00
C THR A 187 8.70 -16.93 -29.93
N ALA A 188 8.64 -17.56 -28.75
CA ALA A 188 8.95 -18.99 -28.63
C ALA A 188 8.04 -19.87 -29.52
N SER A 189 6.78 -19.48 -29.69
CA SER A 189 5.85 -20.14 -30.60
C SER A 189 6.23 -19.99 -32.08
N SER A 190 6.77 -18.83 -32.49
CA SER A 190 7.26 -18.59 -33.86
C SER A 190 8.50 -19.43 -34.19
N ASP A 191 9.43 -19.61 -33.24
CA ASP A 191 10.65 -20.40 -33.45
C ASP A 191 10.33 -21.86 -33.77
N VAL A 192 9.34 -22.44 -33.07
CA VAL A 192 8.87 -23.81 -33.31
C VAL A 192 8.29 -23.94 -34.73
N TYR A 193 7.43 -23.03 -35.17
CA TYR A 193 6.86 -23.04 -36.52
C TYR A 193 7.95 -22.97 -37.60
N SER A 194 8.93 -22.08 -37.43
CA SER A 194 10.05 -21.95 -38.39
C SER A 194 10.91 -23.22 -38.48
N PHE A 195 11.08 -23.94 -37.37
CA PHE A 195 11.79 -25.22 -37.35
C PHE A 195 11.02 -26.31 -38.09
N GLY A 196 9.71 -26.44 -37.87
CA GLY A 196 8.88 -27.41 -38.60
C GLY A 196 8.82 -27.14 -40.10
N ALA A 197 8.72 -25.86 -40.48
CA ALA A 197 8.79 -25.43 -41.87
C ALA A 197 10.15 -25.80 -42.52
N LEU A 198 11.26 -25.61 -41.79
CA LEU A 198 12.60 -25.99 -42.27
C LEU A 198 12.77 -27.50 -42.44
N VAL A 199 12.29 -28.30 -41.48
CA VAL A 199 12.33 -29.78 -41.59
C VAL A 199 11.57 -30.24 -42.84
N LEU A 200 10.40 -29.67 -43.11
CA LEU A 200 9.65 -29.97 -44.34
C LEU A 200 10.34 -29.44 -45.59
N GLU A 201 11.02 -28.30 -45.54
CA GLU A 201 11.83 -27.81 -46.67
C GLU A 201 12.91 -28.82 -47.06
N VAL A 202 13.58 -29.41 -46.07
CA VAL A 202 14.62 -30.43 -46.28
C VAL A 202 14.03 -31.72 -46.84
N VAL A 203 12.96 -32.24 -46.22
CA VAL A 203 12.33 -33.51 -46.65
C VAL A 203 11.72 -33.39 -48.05
N CYS A 204 11.06 -32.27 -48.34
CA CYS A 204 10.33 -32.09 -49.60
C CYS A 204 11.21 -31.52 -50.73
N GLY A 205 12.38 -30.94 -50.40
CA GLY A 205 13.21 -30.20 -51.35
C GLY A 205 12.54 -28.96 -51.91
N ARG A 206 11.49 -28.46 -51.25
CA ARG A 206 10.62 -27.36 -51.69
C ARG A 206 10.52 -26.32 -50.60
N ARG A 207 10.59 -25.04 -50.97
CA ARG A 207 10.45 -23.93 -50.02
C ARG A 207 9.01 -23.84 -49.51
N PRO A 208 8.77 -23.65 -48.20
CA PRO A 208 7.44 -23.49 -47.61
C PRO A 208 6.67 -22.26 -48.10
N VAL A 209 7.36 -21.21 -48.58
CA VAL A 209 6.76 -19.96 -49.07
C VAL A 209 7.46 -19.49 -50.35
N GLU A 210 6.70 -19.27 -51.42
CA GLU A 210 7.15 -18.48 -52.58
C GLU A 210 6.83 -16.99 -52.33
N PRO A 211 7.78 -16.05 -52.48
CA PRO A 211 7.60 -14.63 -52.08
C PRO A 211 6.53 -13.81 -52.83
N LYS A 212 5.70 -14.44 -53.68
CA LYS A 212 4.66 -13.77 -54.49
C LYS A 212 3.24 -14.33 -54.30
N ALA A 213 3.01 -15.24 -53.36
CA ALA A 213 1.68 -15.77 -53.09
C ALA A 213 0.90 -14.90 -52.08
N LEU A 214 -0.40 -14.71 -52.32
CA LEU A 214 -1.34 -13.95 -51.48
C LEU A 214 -1.69 -14.71 -50.18
N PRO A 215 -2.28 -14.05 -49.15
CA PRO A 215 -2.48 -14.59 -47.79
C PRO A 215 -3.34 -15.87 -47.66
N GLU A 216 -3.87 -16.39 -48.76
CA GLU A 216 -4.77 -17.55 -48.81
C GLU A 216 -4.09 -18.84 -49.34
N GLU A 217 -2.78 -18.80 -49.63
CA GLU A 217 -2.03 -19.97 -50.11
C GLU A 217 -1.04 -20.51 -49.07
N LEU A 218 -1.52 -21.29 -48.09
CA LEU A 218 -0.69 -22.31 -47.41
C LEU A 218 -0.71 -23.62 -48.24
N VAL A 219 -0.43 -23.51 -49.54
CA VAL A 219 -0.53 -24.58 -50.53
C VAL A 219 0.35 -25.78 -50.18
N LEU A 220 1.44 -25.60 -49.44
CA LEU A 220 2.30 -26.71 -49.03
C LEU A 220 1.66 -27.56 -47.93
N VAL A 221 1.02 -26.97 -46.91
CA VAL A 221 0.47 -27.73 -45.77
C VAL A 221 -0.73 -28.57 -46.20
N ASP A 222 -1.65 -27.97 -46.96
CA ASP A 222 -2.83 -28.67 -47.47
C ASP A 222 -2.43 -29.78 -48.45
N TRP A 223 -1.45 -29.53 -49.30
CA TRP A 223 -0.90 -30.53 -50.23
C TRP A 223 -0.20 -31.67 -49.50
N LEU A 224 0.61 -31.37 -48.47
CA LEU A 224 1.23 -32.39 -47.63
C LEU A 224 0.15 -33.28 -47.01
N TRP A 225 -0.88 -32.66 -46.43
CA TRP A 225 -1.99 -33.37 -45.79
C TRP A 225 -2.80 -34.25 -46.74
N GLU A 226 -3.09 -33.76 -47.95
CA GLU A 226 -3.75 -34.52 -49.00
C GLU A 226 -2.92 -35.77 -49.40
N ARG A 227 -1.60 -35.62 -49.51
CA ARG A 227 -0.68 -36.73 -49.86
C ARG A 227 -0.59 -37.76 -48.74
N TRP A 228 -0.59 -37.32 -47.48
CA TRP A 228 -0.60 -38.22 -46.32
C TRP A 228 -1.88 -39.04 -46.26
N THR A 229 -3.04 -38.39 -46.33
CA THR A 229 -4.36 -39.04 -46.26
C THR A 229 -4.61 -39.97 -47.45
N ALA A 230 -4.04 -39.67 -48.61
CA ALA A 230 -4.07 -40.56 -49.78
C ALA A 230 -3.09 -41.76 -49.69
N GLY A 231 -2.29 -41.87 -48.62
CA GLY A 231 -1.27 -42.92 -48.47
C GLY A 231 -0.06 -42.74 -49.40
N ARG A 232 0.10 -41.56 -50.01
CA ARG A 232 1.12 -41.22 -51.01
C ARG A 232 2.16 -40.24 -50.47
N TRP A 233 2.56 -40.39 -49.21
CA TRP A 233 3.54 -39.51 -48.57
C TRP A 233 4.92 -39.59 -49.22
N ALA A 234 5.29 -40.73 -49.80
CA ALA A 234 6.60 -40.91 -50.45
C ALA A 234 6.77 -40.01 -51.70
N ASP A 235 5.66 -39.60 -52.34
CA ASP A 235 5.67 -38.67 -53.47
C ASP A 235 6.13 -37.26 -53.08
N VAL A 236 6.17 -36.98 -51.78
CA VAL A 236 6.53 -35.67 -51.22
C VAL A 236 8.04 -35.52 -51.08
N VAL A 237 8.76 -36.64 -50.86
CA VAL A 237 10.21 -36.63 -50.62
C VAL A 237 10.93 -36.02 -51.83
N ASP A 238 11.98 -35.23 -51.56
CA ASP A 238 12.75 -34.55 -52.61
C ASP A 238 13.20 -35.53 -53.70
N HIS A 239 12.63 -35.39 -54.89
CA HIS A 239 12.96 -36.17 -56.08
C HIS A 239 14.46 -36.20 -56.41
N ARG A 240 15.25 -35.21 -55.98
CA ARG A 240 16.70 -35.16 -56.16
C ARG A 240 17.45 -36.21 -55.36
N LEU A 241 16.84 -36.77 -54.31
CA LEU A 241 17.40 -37.83 -53.47
C LEU A 241 17.25 -39.22 -54.10
N GLY A 242 16.40 -39.40 -55.12
CA GLY A 242 16.21 -40.70 -55.78
C GLY A 242 15.78 -41.80 -54.81
N GLU A 243 16.51 -42.93 -54.78
CA GLU A 243 16.36 -44.00 -53.77
C GLU A 243 17.44 -43.94 -52.67
N ASP A 244 18.26 -42.88 -52.66
CA ASP A 244 19.41 -42.71 -51.76
C ASP A 244 19.02 -41.93 -50.49
N TYR A 245 18.02 -42.44 -49.77
CA TYR A 245 17.58 -41.92 -48.47
C TYR A 245 17.02 -43.03 -47.58
N ASP A 246 17.17 -42.88 -46.27
CA ASP A 246 16.53 -43.77 -45.31
C ASP A 246 15.04 -43.44 -45.21
N ARG A 247 14.20 -44.44 -45.50
CA ARG A 247 12.75 -44.28 -45.55
C ARG A 247 12.15 -44.00 -44.18
N GLU A 248 12.72 -44.55 -43.10
CA GLU A 248 12.24 -44.34 -41.74
C GLU A 248 12.57 -42.92 -41.28
N GLU A 249 13.80 -42.46 -41.53
CA GLU A 249 14.21 -41.08 -41.23
C GLU A 249 13.37 -40.04 -41.98
N ALA A 250 13.06 -40.29 -43.27
CA ALA A 250 12.20 -39.41 -44.06
C ALA A 250 10.76 -39.33 -43.52
N VAL A 251 10.21 -40.44 -43.04
CA VAL A 251 8.87 -40.46 -42.40
C VAL A 251 8.90 -39.70 -41.07
N VAL A 252 9.95 -39.89 -40.27
CA VAL A 252 10.13 -39.17 -39.01
C VAL A 252 10.21 -37.66 -39.26
N GLY A 253 11.02 -37.23 -40.22
CA GLY A 253 11.13 -35.82 -40.62
C GLY A 253 9.79 -35.26 -41.10
N TYR A 254 9.11 -35.97 -41.99
CA TYR A 254 7.79 -35.58 -42.50
C TYR A 254 6.77 -35.41 -41.37
N LYS A 255 6.61 -36.43 -40.51
CA LYS A 255 5.64 -36.38 -39.41
C LYS A 255 5.99 -35.30 -38.39
N SER A 256 7.27 -35.14 -38.07
CA SER A 256 7.73 -34.15 -37.08
C SER A 256 7.52 -32.72 -37.56
N GLY A 257 7.83 -32.43 -38.83
CA GLY A 257 7.58 -31.13 -39.43
C GLY A 257 6.09 -30.82 -39.62
N ALA A 258 5.29 -31.83 -40.04
CA ALA A 258 3.85 -31.70 -40.19
C ALA A 258 3.11 -31.54 -38.86
N LEU A 259 3.61 -32.14 -37.77
CA LEU A 259 3.04 -31.95 -36.43
C LEU A 259 3.15 -30.48 -36.00
N VAL A 260 4.29 -29.84 -36.31
CA VAL A 260 4.66 -28.48 -35.93
C VAL A 260 3.96 -27.39 -36.77
N LEU A 261 3.40 -27.74 -37.93
CA LEU A 261 2.53 -26.87 -38.74
C LEU A 261 1.07 -27.21 -38.43
N PRO A 262 0.18 -26.20 -38.36
CA PRO A 262 -0.62 -25.74 -37.20
C PRO A 262 -1.41 -26.80 -36.38
N VAL A 263 -1.02 -28.07 -36.40
CA VAL A 263 -1.88 -29.21 -36.03
C VAL A 263 -1.64 -29.72 -34.61
N ALA A 264 -0.41 -29.65 -34.06
CA ALA A 264 -0.18 -29.88 -32.63
C ALA A 264 1.13 -29.25 -32.15
N TRP A 265 1.21 -28.84 -30.90
CA TRP A 265 2.39 -28.11 -30.37
C TRP A 265 3.29 -29.00 -29.49
N PRO A 266 4.16 -29.86 -30.06
CA PRO A 266 5.26 -30.45 -29.29
C PRO A 266 6.31 -29.37 -28.99
N ARG A 267 7.05 -29.53 -27.89
CA ARG A 267 8.19 -28.63 -27.58
C ARG A 267 9.33 -28.91 -28.55
N THR A 268 10.16 -27.90 -28.88
CA THR A 268 11.34 -28.06 -29.76
C THR A 268 12.23 -29.26 -29.37
N ARG A 269 12.37 -29.52 -28.07
CA ARG A 269 13.15 -30.66 -27.54
C ARG A 269 12.57 -32.03 -27.92
N GLU A 270 11.25 -32.14 -28.05
CA GLU A 270 10.58 -33.37 -28.47
C GLU A 270 10.78 -33.60 -29.95
N VAL A 271 10.66 -32.55 -30.77
CA VAL A 271 10.92 -32.62 -32.22
C VAL A 271 12.37 -33.03 -32.51
N VAL A 272 13.34 -32.44 -31.81
CA VAL A 272 14.75 -32.84 -31.91
C VAL A 272 14.93 -34.30 -31.49
N ARG A 273 14.28 -34.75 -30.42
CA ARG A 273 14.35 -36.15 -29.98
C ARG A 273 13.85 -37.13 -31.03
N TYR A 274 12.75 -36.80 -31.71
CA TYR A 274 12.21 -37.63 -32.79
C TYR A 274 13.22 -37.76 -33.93
N LEU A 275 13.80 -36.65 -34.37
CA LEU A 275 14.79 -36.64 -35.44
C LEU A 275 16.08 -37.39 -35.07
N ASP A 276 16.57 -37.25 -33.84
CA ASP A 276 17.80 -37.92 -33.36
C ASP A 276 17.59 -39.44 -33.16
N GLY A 277 16.37 -39.84 -32.83
CA GLY A 277 16.03 -41.24 -32.54
C GLY A 277 15.75 -42.09 -33.79
N GLY A 278 15.34 -41.48 -34.90
CA GLY A 278 15.05 -42.17 -36.18
C GLY A 278 13.85 -43.14 -36.16
N ASP A 279 13.27 -43.45 -35.00
CA ASP A 279 12.18 -44.40 -34.84
C ASP A 279 10.80 -43.76 -35.09
N VAL A 280 10.15 -44.20 -36.17
CA VAL A 280 8.82 -43.77 -36.60
C VAL A 280 7.74 -44.02 -35.53
N THR A 281 7.94 -44.97 -34.63
CA THR A 281 6.98 -45.33 -33.57
C THR A 281 6.98 -44.34 -32.39
N GLU A 282 8.05 -43.54 -32.24
CA GLU A 282 8.12 -42.51 -31.20
C GLU A 282 7.34 -41.24 -31.56
N VAL A 283 7.06 -41.02 -32.84
CA VAL A 283 6.32 -39.84 -33.31
C VAL A 283 4.82 -40.06 -33.15
N PRO A 284 4.09 -39.16 -32.45
CA PRO A 284 2.65 -39.26 -32.30
C PRO A 284 1.94 -39.42 -33.66
N PRO A 285 0.82 -40.17 -33.73
CA PRO A 285 0.02 -40.23 -34.94
C PRO A 285 -0.49 -38.83 -35.30
N LEU A 286 -0.36 -38.45 -36.57
CA LEU A 286 -1.01 -37.24 -37.08
C LEU A 286 -2.53 -37.40 -36.90
N PRO A 287 -3.25 -36.36 -36.42
CA PRO A 287 -4.69 -36.45 -36.22
C PRO A 287 -5.40 -36.75 -37.54
N SER A 288 -6.48 -37.53 -37.50
CA SER A 288 -7.37 -37.73 -38.64
C SER A 288 -8.22 -36.46 -38.89
N PRO A 289 -8.60 -36.14 -40.15
CA PRO A 289 -9.35 -34.93 -40.45
C PRO A 289 -10.65 -34.89 -39.65
N SER A 290 -10.79 -33.87 -38.80
CA SER A 290 -12.07 -33.47 -38.23
C SER A 290 -12.89 -32.81 -39.32
N THR A 291 -13.97 -33.45 -39.78
CA THR A 291 -15.12 -32.72 -40.32
C THR A 291 -15.72 -31.92 -39.17
N GLU A 292 -15.31 -30.66 -39.02
CA GLU A 292 -16.08 -29.55 -38.44
C GLU A 292 -15.14 -28.33 -38.31
N TYR A 293 -15.10 -27.52 -39.36
CA TYR A 293 -15.12 -26.07 -39.16
C TYR A 293 -16.58 -25.76 -38.83
N ASP A 294 -16.89 -25.64 -37.54
CA ASP A 294 -18.16 -25.10 -37.10
C ASP A 294 -18.12 -23.58 -37.27
N ASP A 295 -18.56 -23.13 -38.45
CA ASP A 295 -19.06 -21.77 -38.66
C ASP A 295 -20.44 -21.65 -37.98
N SER A 296 -20.49 -21.73 -36.65
CA SER A 296 -21.65 -21.28 -35.88
C SER A 296 -21.32 -20.92 -34.43
N GLU A 297 -20.77 -19.72 -34.24
CA GLU A 297 -21.30 -18.83 -33.21
C GLU A 297 -21.04 -17.38 -33.63
N GLY A 298 -22.02 -16.86 -34.35
CA GLY A 298 -22.15 -15.43 -34.52
C GLY A 298 -22.38 -14.77 -33.17
N ASN A 299 -21.65 -13.67 -32.97
CA ASN A 299 -22.23 -12.43 -32.50
C ASN A 299 -22.84 -12.48 -31.09
N ASP A 300 -22.01 -12.31 -30.06
CA ASP A 300 -22.34 -11.45 -28.91
C ASP A 300 -21.07 -11.10 -28.12
N GLY A 301 -20.83 -9.79 -27.93
CA GLY A 301 -19.95 -9.29 -26.88
C GLY A 301 -18.71 -8.48 -27.29
N PHE A 302 -18.82 -7.57 -28.26
CA PHE A 302 -17.83 -6.50 -28.43
C PHE A 302 -18.51 -5.17 -28.82
N ASP A 303 -19.36 -4.66 -27.93
CA ASP A 303 -19.96 -3.32 -28.08
C ASP A 303 -19.97 -2.53 -26.76
N ASP A 304 -19.03 -2.79 -25.85
CA ASP A 304 -18.97 -2.08 -24.57
C ASP A 304 -17.55 -1.68 -24.15
N PHE A 305 -16.76 -1.14 -25.07
CA PHE A 305 -15.53 -0.38 -24.75
C PHE A 305 -15.29 0.77 -25.75
N VAL A 306 -16.34 1.52 -26.07
CA VAL A 306 -16.20 2.88 -26.59
C VAL A 306 -17.21 3.74 -25.85
N HIS A 307 -16.92 4.10 -24.61
CA HIS A 307 -17.27 5.36 -23.93
C HIS A 307 -17.01 5.23 -22.42
N LEU A 308 -15.75 5.42 -22.02
CA LEU A 308 -15.32 6.15 -20.80
C LEU A 308 -13.80 6.33 -20.83
#